data_AF-A0A951S059-F1
#
_entry.id   AF-A0A951S059-F1
#
_cell.length_a   1.000
_cell.length_b   1.000
_cell.length_c   1.000
_cell.angle_alpha   90.00
_cell.angle_beta   90.00
_cell.angle_gamma   90.00
#
_symmetry.space_group_name_H-M   'P 1'
#
loop_
_entity.id
_entity.type
_entity.pdbx_description
1 polymer ?
#
loop_
_entity_poly.entity_id
_entity_poly.type
_entity_poly.pdbx_seq_one_letter_code
_entity_poly.pdbx_strand_id
1 'polypeptide(L)'
;MNNYYPSLEEFKQLASANNIVPVYRQLFADALTPVSAFQKLSDSKHAFLLESAAGGEKISRYSILGSDPFLEFTSMGTNVEILRKNGNNEKIQTT
;
A
#
# COMPACT_ATOMS: atom_id res chain seq x y z
N MET A 1 -18.62 -12.45 -10.69
CA MET A 1 -17.28 -13.05 -10.89
C MET A 1 -16.32 -12.37 -9.93
N ASN A 2 -15.86 -13.09 -8.90
CA ASN A 2 -14.92 -12.56 -7.91
C ASN A 2 -13.50 -12.98 -8.35
N ASN A 3 -12.96 -12.31 -9.36
CA ASN A 3 -11.67 -12.70 -9.94
C ASN A 3 -10.53 -11.94 -9.24
N TYR A 4 -10.11 -12.47 -8.10
CA TYR A 4 -8.83 -12.11 -7.49
C TYR A 4 -7.69 -12.80 -8.24
N TYR A 5 -6.58 -12.09 -8.38
CA TYR A 5 -5.35 -12.58 -8.98
C TYR A 5 -4.20 -12.42 -7.99
N PRO A 6 -3.31 -13.41 -7.87
CA PRO A 6 -3.45 -14.77 -8.41
C PRO A 6 -4.64 -15.53 -7.80
N SER A 7 -5.08 -16.61 -8.46
CA SER A 7 -6.01 -17.56 -7.84
C SER A 7 -5.38 -18.20 -6.59
N LEU A 8 -6.17 -18.82 -5.73
CA LEU A 8 -5.63 -19.44 -4.49
C LEU A 8 -4.55 -20.50 -4.79
N GLU A 9 -4.74 -21.30 -5.83
CA GLU A 9 -3.78 -22.35 -6.19
C GLU A 9 -2.48 -21.75 -6.74
N GLU A 10 -2.58 -20.73 -7.61
CA GLU A 10 -1.41 -19.98 -8.10
C GLU A 10 -0.69 -19.24 -6.97
N PHE A 11 -1.44 -18.66 -6.03
CA PHE A 11 -0.88 -18.01 -4.85
C PHE A 11 -0.03 -18.98 -4.02
N LYS A 12 -0.54 -20.19 -3.73
CA LYS A 12 0.21 -21.22 -2.99
C LYS A 12 1.51 -21.58 -3.70
N GLN A 13 1.47 -21.71 -5.03
CA GLN A 13 2.67 -21.99 -5.82
C GLN A 13 3.69 -20.85 -5.73
N LEU A 14 3.24 -19.60 -5.95
CA LEU A 14 4.10 -18.42 -5.87
C LEU A 14 4.68 -18.21 -4.46
N ALA A 15 3.88 -18.43 -3.42
CA ALA A 15 4.28 -18.26 -2.03
C ALA A 15 5.37 -19.26 -1.59
N SER A 16 5.49 -20.41 -2.26
CA SER A 16 6.56 -21.37 -1.96
C SER A 16 7.96 -20.87 -2.34
N ALA A 17 8.04 -19.92 -3.28
CA ALA A 17 9.29 -19.41 -3.85
C ALA A 17 9.53 -17.91 -3.58
N ASN A 18 8.54 -17.18 -3.06
CA ASN A 18 8.60 -15.73 -2.91
C ASN A 18 8.16 -15.28 -1.51
N ASN A 19 8.88 -14.31 -0.93
CA ASN A 19 8.55 -13.74 0.38
C ASN A 19 7.33 -12.80 0.34
N ILE A 20 6.99 -12.26 -0.83
CA ILE A 20 5.87 -11.32 -1.03
C ILE A 20 5.16 -11.72 -2.33
N VAL A 21 3.85 -11.92 -2.25
CA VAL A 21 2.98 -12.20 -3.41
C VAL A 21 1.78 -11.24 -3.36
N PRO A 22 1.65 -10.29 -4.30
CA PRO A 22 0.54 -9.35 -4.30
C PRO A 22 -0.75 -10.05 -4.73
N VAL A 23 -1.81 -9.90 -3.92
CA VAL A 23 -3.16 -10.32 -4.29
C VAL A 23 -3.98 -9.09 -4.61
N TYR A 24 -4.55 -9.05 -5.82
CA TYR A 24 -5.27 -7.89 -6.33
C TYR A 24 -6.49 -8.29 -7.13
N ARG A 25 -7.33 -7.30 -7.43
CA ARG A 25 -8.40 -7.42 -8.43
C ARG A 25 -8.51 -6.12 -9.18
N GLN A 26 -8.87 -6.19 -10.46
CA GLN A 26 -9.13 -5.00 -11.26
C GLN A 26 -10.62 -4.63 -11.18
N LEU A 27 -10.91 -3.35 -10.99
CA LEU A 27 -12.25 -2.82 -10.85
C LEU A 27 -12.50 -1.72 -11.86
N PHE A 28 -13.76 -1.63 -12.34
CA PHE A 28 -14.22 -0.46 -13.07
C PHE A 28 -14.38 0.70 -12.10
N ALA A 29 -13.78 1.84 -12.46
CA ALA A 29 -13.64 2.99 -11.58
C ALA A 29 -13.88 4.31 -12.34
N ASP A 30 -14.65 4.26 -13.42
CA ASP A 30 -14.84 5.38 -14.37
C ASP A 30 -15.43 6.63 -13.71
N ALA A 31 -16.13 6.48 -12.58
CA ALA A 31 -16.69 7.57 -11.78
C ALA A 31 -15.76 8.06 -10.66
N LEU A 32 -14.58 7.45 -10.48
CA LEU A 32 -13.62 7.84 -9.46
C LEU A 32 -12.52 8.71 -10.07
N THR A 33 -12.24 9.82 -9.40
CA THR A 33 -10.97 10.54 -9.56
C THR A 33 -10.01 10.03 -8.48
N PRO A 34 -8.69 10.21 -8.62
CA PRO A 34 -7.74 9.82 -7.58
C PRO A 34 -8.09 10.35 -6.19
N VAL A 35 -8.54 11.61 -6.10
CA VAL A 35 -8.97 12.24 -4.85
C VAL A 35 -10.24 11.59 -4.29
N SER A 36 -11.25 11.32 -5.11
CA SER A 36 -12.49 10.69 -4.61
C SER A 36 -12.29 9.21 -4.25
N ALA A 37 -11.36 8.51 -4.91
CA ALA A 37 -10.91 7.19 -4.50
C ALA A 37 -10.17 7.23 -3.16
N PHE A 38 -9.31 8.23 -2.95
CA PHE A 38 -8.57 8.40 -1.70
C PHE A 38 -9.49 8.65 -0.51
N GLN A 39 -10.47 9.54 -0.65
CA GLN A 39 -11.47 9.81 0.38
C GLN A 39 -12.24 8.56 0.81
N LYS A 40 -12.43 7.58 -0.08
CA LYS A 40 -13.09 6.31 0.24
C LYS A 40 -12.19 5.30 0.96
N LEU A 41 -10.87 5.48 0.91
CA LEU A 41 -9.88 4.57 1.49
C LEU A 41 -9.19 5.14 2.74
N SER A 42 -9.36 6.43 3.02
CA SER A 42 -8.62 7.18 4.04
C SER A 42 -9.15 7.03 5.48
N ASP A 43 -9.99 6.02 5.77
CA ASP A 43 -10.53 5.79 7.13
C ASP A 43 -9.45 5.29 8.13
N SER A 44 -8.22 5.08 7.66
CA SER A 44 -7.06 4.71 8.49
C SER A 44 -6.26 5.94 8.95
N LYS A 45 -5.66 5.85 10.14
CA LYS A 45 -4.72 6.85 10.67
C LYS A 45 -3.57 7.15 9.70
N HIS A 46 -3.15 6.14 8.93
CA HIS A 46 -2.08 6.27 7.95
C HIS A 46 -2.62 5.95 6.57
N ALA A 47 -2.76 6.99 5.75
CA ALA A 47 -3.16 6.89 4.36
C ALA A 47 -2.41 7.93 3.51
N PHE A 48 -2.17 7.60 2.25
CA PHE A 48 -1.53 8.50 1.30
C PHE A 48 -2.16 8.42 -0.10
N LEU A 49 -2.03 9.52 -0.84
CA LEU A 49 -2.25 9.61 -2.29
C LEU A 49 -0.99 10.22 -2.90
N LEU A 50 -0.38 9.51 -3.84
CA LEU A 50 0.77 9.98 -4.61
C LEU A 50 0.35 10.17 -6.07
N GLU A 51 0.55 11.39 -6.58
CA GLU A 51 0.32 11.73 -7.97
C GLU A 51 1.60 12.30 -8.56
N SER A 52 1.94 11.88 -9.78
CA SER A 52 3.10 12.44 -10.48
C SER A 52 2.72 13.76 -11.13
N ALA A 53 3.35 14.85 -10.71
CA ALA A 53 3.31 16.11 -11.43
C ALA A 53 4.37 16.07 -12.55
N ALA A 54 3.97 15.88 -13.80
CA ALA A 54 4.87 16.16 -14.91
C ALA A 54 4.82 17.66 -15.21
N GLY A 55 5.97 18.34 -15.23
CA GLY A 55 6.02 19.74 -15.68
C GLY A 55 5.51 19.84 -17.13
N GLY A 56 4.51 20.68 -17.37
CA GLY A 56 3.86 20.88 -18.67
C GLY A 56 2.43 20.32 -18.74
N GLU A 57 1.93 20.04 -19.95
CA GLU A 57 0.54 19.63 -20.23
C GLU A 57 0.26 18.12 -20.07
N LYS A 58 1.25 17.31 -19.67
CA LYS A 58 1.08 15.85 -19.58
C LYS A 58 0.55 15.43 -18.21
N ILE A 59 -0.69 14.95 -18.19
CA ILE A 59 -1.29 14.30 -17.02
C ILE A 59 -0.62 12.92 -16.82
N SER A 60 -0.30 12.58 -15.57
CA SER A 60 0.18 11.24 -15.20
C SER A 60 -0.88 10.17 -15.50
N ARG A 61 -0.45 8.99 -15.95
CA ARG A 61 -1.36 7.85 -16.21
C ARG A 61 -1.83 7.13 -14.94
N TYR A 62 -1.10 7.30 -13.84
CA TYR A 62 -1.35 6.56 -12.61
C TYR A 62 -1.26 7.47 -11.39
N SER A 63 -2.11 7.18 -10.42
CA SER A 63 -2.05 7.67 -9.05
C SER A 63 -1.97 6.46 -8.11
N ILE A 64 -1.17 6.56 -7.04
CA ILE A 64 -0.96 5.47 -6.08
C ILE A 64 -1.63 5.85 -4.77
N LEU A 65 -2.49 4.97 -4.28
CA LEU A 65 -3.19 5.13 -3.02
C LEU A 65 -2.75 4.01 -2.08
N GLY A 66 -2.56 4.35 -0.81
CA GLY A 66 -2.28 3.38 0.23
C GLY A 66 -2.97 3.77 1.52
N SER A 67 -3.47 2.78 2.26
CA SER A 67 -4.03 2.96 3.60
C SER A 67 -3.81 1.71 4.44
N ASP A 68 -3.90 1.85 5.76
CA ASP A 68 -3.84 0.73 6.73
C ASP A 68 -2.59 -0.16 6.54
N PRO A 69 -1.37 0.42 6.72
CA PRO A 69 -0.14 -0.33 6.53
C PRO A 69 0.00 -1.47 7.55
N PHE A 70 0.63 -2.57 7.15
CA PHE A 70 0.90 -3.70 8.05
C PHE A 70 2.01 -3.39 9.08
N LEU A 71 2.83 -2.36 8.81
CA LEU A 71 3.97 -1.93 9.61
C LEU A 71 4.22 -0.42 9.42
N GLU A 72 4.53 0.26 10.52
CA GLU A 72 5.01 1.64 10.54
C GLU A 72 6.47 1.65 10.99
N PHE A 73 7.33 2.33 10.25
CA PHE A 73 8.76 2.48 10.56
C PHE A 73 9.06 3.97 10.73
N THR A 74 9.51 4.36 11.91
CA THR A 74 9.86 5.76 12.23
C THR A 74 11.30 5.82 12.72
N SER A 75 12.09 6.75 12.19
CA SER A 75 13.48 6.99 12.61
C SER A 75 13.66 8.45 13.00
N MET A 76 14.16 8.70 14.21
CA MET A 76 14.43 10.03 14.74
C MET A 76 15.75 10.04 15.51
N GLY A 77 16.76 10.70 14.95
CA GLY A 77 18.13 10.63 15.47
C GLY A 77 18.63 9.19 15.45
N THR A 78 19.10 8.69 16.60
CA THR A 78 19.51 7.28 16.77
C THR A 78 18.37 6.36 17.23
N ASN A 79 17.13 6.85 17.29
CA ASN A 79 15.99 6.03 17.72
C ASN A 79 15.18 5.59 16.52
N VAL A 80 14.95 4.28 16.42
CA VAL A 80 14.06 3.66 15.43
C VAL A 80 12.91 2.98 16.18
N GLU A 81 11.68 3.24 15.75
CA GLU A 81 10.46 2.60 16.24
C GLU A 81 9.77 1.87 15.09
N ILE A 82 9.50 0.59 15.30
CA ILE A 82 8.78 -0.27 14.35
C ILE A 82 7.48 -0.68 15.02
N LEU A 83 6.34 -0.20 14.51
CA LEU A 83 5.02 -0.61 14.98
C LEU A 83 4.44 -1.61 13.99
N ARG A 84 3.92 -2.73 14.47
CA ARG A 84 3.30 -3.76 13.63
C ARG A 84 1.83 -3.90 13.99
N LYS A 85 0.99 -4.20 13.00
CA LYS A 85 -0.46 -4.34 13.23
C LYS A 85 -0.84 -5.43 14.23
N ASN A 86 0.00 -6.45 14.40
CA ASN A 86 -0.17 -7.51 15.39
C ASN A 86 0.26 -7.13 16.82
N GLY A 87 0.74 -5.90 17.04
CA GLY A 87 1.20 -5.40 18.35
C GLY A 87 2.65 -5.73 18.69
N ASN A 88 3.38 -6.45 17.84
CA ASN A 88 4.80 -6.77 18.04
C ASN A 88 5.68 -5.55 17.71
N ASN A 89 5.67 -4.57 18.60
CA ASN A 89 6.40 -3.32 18.42
C ASN A 89 7.86 -3.45 18.87
N GLU A 90 8.76 -2.79 18.15
CA GLU A 90 10.21 -2.83 18.40
C GLU A 90 10.75 -1.40 18.54
N LYS A 91 11.64 -1.19 19.52
CA LYS A 91 12.41 0.05 19.68
C LYS A 91 13.89 -0.29 19.59
N ILE A 92 14.59 0.37 18.68
CA ILE A 92 15.98 0.10 18.35
C ILE A 92 16.77 1.39 18.51
N GLN A 93 17.92 1.31 19.16
CA GLN A 93 18.88 2.39 19.22
C GLN A 93 20.01 2.10 18.23
N THR A 94 20.21 2.97 17.24
CA THR A 94 21.27 2.85 16.25
C THR A 94 22.58 3.43 16.79
N THR A 95 23.71 2.90 16.32
CA THR A 95 25.06 3.38 16.67
C THR A 95 25.43 4.64 15.90
#